data_AF-A0A2S5MV71-F1
#
_entry.id   AF-A0A2S5MV71-F1
#
_cell.length_a   1.000
_cell.length_b   1.000
_cell.length_c   1.000
_cell.angle_alpha   90.00
_cell.angle_beta   90.00
_cell.angle_gamma   90.00
#
_symmetry.space_group_name_H-M   'P 1'
#
loop_
_entity.id
_entity.type
_entity.pdbx_description
1 polymer ?
#
loop_
_entity_poly.entity_id
_entity_poly.type
_entity_poly.pdbx_seq_one_letter_code
_entity_poly.pdbx_strand_id
1 'polypeptide(L)' 'MAHVSTPDHVNPVQWQHAQGIARQTCARFFRDGGSPADALKAFGLSAGEISDLDWSRAVDSIAQDLCSAPLRRAA' A
#
# COMPACT_ATOMS: atom_id res chain seq x y z
N MET A 1 17.18 -11.65 -0.91
CA MET A 1 16.33 -11.12 -2.00
C MET A 1 14.90 -11.35 -1.59
N ALA A 2 14.17 -10.30 -1.19
CA ALA A 2 12.80 -10.45 -0.70
C ALA A 2 11.90 -10.90 -1.87
N HIS A 3 11.13 -11.96 -1.67
CA HIS A 3 10.13 -12.43 -2.63
C HIS A 3 9.14 -11.30 -2.92
N VAL A 4 9.13 -10.80 -4.15
CA VAL A 4 8.08 -9.93 -4.64
C VAL A 4 6.88 -10.81 -4.98
N SER A 5 6.02 -11.03 -4.00
CA SER A 5 4.73 -11.68 -4.22
C SER A 5 3.89 -10.75 -5.10
N THR A 6 3.91 -10.97 -6.41
CA THR A 6 2.97 -10.35 -7.33
C THR A 6 1.64 -11.09 -7.13
N PRO A 7 0.52 -10.40 -6.86
CA PRO A 7 -0.78 -11.06 -6.74
C PRO A 7 -1.13 -11.74 -8.07
N ASP A 8 -1.61 -12.99 -8.03
CA ASP A 8 -1.83 -13.87 -9.20
C ASP A 8 -2.70 -13.27 -10.32
N HIS A 9 -3.55 -12.29 -9.99
CA HIS A 9 -4.55 -11.68 -10.87
C HIS A 9 -4.30 -10.19 -11.13
N VAL A 10 -3.17 -9.64 -10.68
CA VAL A 10 -2.80 -8.23 -10.90
C VAL A 10 -1.70 -8.16 -11.96
N ASN A 11 -1.84 -7.24 -12.91
CA ASN A 11 -0.78 -7.01 -13.90
C ASN A 11 0.54 -6.64 -13.19
N PRO A 12 1.65 -7.34 -13.44
CA PRO A 12 2.92 -7.08 -12.76
C PRO A 12 3.39 -5.62 -12.84
N VAL A 13 3.14 -4.94 -13.96
CA VAL A 13 3.48 -3.52 -14.13
C VAL A 13 2.61 -2.63 -13.24
N GLN A 14 1.31 -2.94 -13.16
CA GLN A 14 0.38 -2.24 -12.27
C GLN A 14 0.81 -2.42 -10.81
N TRP A 15 1.21 -3.63 -10.42
CA TRP A 15 1.70 -3.93 -9.07
C TRP A 15 2.98 -3.16 -8.73
N GLN A 16 3.98 -3.14 -9.62
CA GLN A 16 5.22 -2.38 -9.40
C GLN A 16 4.94 -0.87 -9.26
N HIS A 17 4.05 -0.33 -10.08
CA HIS A 17 3.63 1.06 -9.99
C HIS A 17 2.92 1.36 -8.67
N ALA A 18 1.96 0.52 -8.27
CA ALA A 18 1.24 0.65 -7.01
C ALA A 18 2.16 0.57 -5.80
N GLN A 19 3.13 -0.37 -5.80
CA GLN A 19 4.16 -0.43 -4.76
C GLN A 19 5.01 0.83 -4.70
N GLY A 20 5.37 1.42 -5.84
CA GLY A 20 6.11 2.67 -5.89
C GLY A 20 5.36 3.83 -5.23
N ILE A 21 4.05 3.95 -5.50
CA ILE A 21 3.17 4.95 -4.88
C ILE A 21 3.02 4.69 -3.38
N ALA A 22 2.77 3.44 -2.99
CA ALA A 22 2.59 3.04 -1.60
C ALA A 22 3.85 3.33 -0.77
N ARG A 23 5.05 2.97 -1.27
CA ARG A 23 6.34 3.25 -0.61
C ARG A 23 6.57 4.74 -0.43
N GLN A 24 6.36 5.55 -1.47
CA GLN A 24 6.51 7.00 -1.38
C GLN A 24 5.56 7.60 -0.33
N THR A 25 4.33 7.10 -0.27
CA THR A 25 3.34 7.59 0.69
C THR A 25 3.72 7.20 2.13
N CYS A 26 4.02 5.93 2.39
CA CYS A 26 4.49 5.49 3.70
C CYS A 26 5.76 6.23 4.14
N ALA A 27 6.70 6.52 3.23
CA ALA A 27 7.90 7.29 3.54
C ALA A 27 7.61 8.75 3.91
N ARG A 28 6.50 9.35 3.43
CA ARG A 28 6.04 10.66 3.88
C ARG A 28 5.54 10.58 5.31
N PHE A 29 4.59 9.66 5.58
CA PHE A 29 4.07 9.46 6.94
C PHE A 29 5.17 9.16 7.97
N PHE A 30 6.14 8.30 7.63
CA PHE A 30 7.27 8.01 8.51
C PHE A 30 8.11 9.25 8.82
N ARG A 31 8.43 10.08 7.81
CA ARG A 31 9.20 11.32 8.01
C ARG A 31 8.44 12.35 8.84
N ASP A 32 7.13 12.39 8.70
CA ASP A 32 6.26 13.28 9.46
C ASP A 32 6.02 12.77 10.90
N GLY A 33 6.61 11.64 11.29
CA GLY A 33 6.48 11.05 12.63
C GLY A 33 5.21 10.22 12.85
N GLY A 34 4.50 9.88 11.76
CA GLY A 34 3.31 9.04 11.78
C GLY A 34 3.59 7.55 11.90
N SER A 35 2.52 6.77 12.06
CA SER A 35 2.56 5.31 12.15
C SER A 35 2.08 4.63 10.86
N PRO A 36 2.38 3.33 10.64
CA PRO A 36 1.80 2.56 9.55
C PRO A 36 0.27 2.61 9.52
N ALA A 37 -0.38 2.65 10.69
CA ALA A 37 -1.83 2.74 10.79
C ALA A 37 -2.39 4.07 10.29
N ASP A 38 -1.65 5.17 10.45
CA ASP A 38 -2.04 6.49 9.94
C ASP A 38 -1.96 6.52 8.40
N ALA A 39 -0.92 5.88 7.84
CA ALA A 39 -0.81 5.71 6.40
C ALA A 39 -1.99 4.90 5.85
N LEU A 40 -2.35 3.77 6.46
CA LEU A 40 -3.52 2.97 6.05
C LEU A 40 -4.83 3.76 6.11
N LYS A 41 -5.06 4.50 7.20
CA LYS A 41 -6.26 5.34 7.37
C LYS A 41 -6.40 6.38 6.25
N ALA A 42 -5.30 6.92 5.73
CA ALA A 42 -5.33 7.88 4.62
C ALA A 42 -5.86 7.28 3.30
N PHE A 43 -5.78 5.95 3.15
CA PHE A 43 -6.38 5.19 2.05
C PHE A 43 -7.73 4.58 2.43
N GLY A 44 -8.27 4.91 3.61
CA GLY A 44 -9.53 4.32 4.10
C GLY A 44 -9.41 2.86 4.56
N LEU A 45 -8.19 2.35 4.74
CA LEU A 45 -7.92 0.99 5.18
C LEU A 45 -7.86 0.92 6.71
N SER A 46 -8.37 -0.18 7.27
CA SER A 46 -8.34 -0.42 8.72
C SER A 46 -7.14 -1.28 9.13
N ALA A 47 -6.34 -0.78 10.06
CA ALA A 47 -5.24 -1.51 10.69
C ALA A 47 -5.72 -2.66 11.60
N GLY A 48 -6.99 -2.65 12.02
CA GLY A 48 -7.53 -3.56 13.04
C GLY A 48 -7.54 -5.04 12.64
N GLU A 49 -7.45 -5.35 11.35
CA GLU A 49 -7.41 -6.73 10.83
C GLU A 49 -5.98 -7.23 10.60
N ILE A 50 -4.95 -6.37 10.76
CA ILE A 50 -3.55 -6.69 10.49
C ILE A 50 -2.80 -6.83 11.83
N SER A 51 -2.72 -8.05 12.36
CA SER A 51 -1.82 -8.37 13.49
C SER A 51 -0.37 -8.08 13.10
N ASP A 52 0.44 -7.42 13.94
CA ASP A 52 1.82 -7.03 13.63
C ASP A 52 1.96 -6.09 12.42
N LEU A 53 1.14 -5.03 12.38
CA LEU A 53 1.23 -4.01 11.35
C LEU A 53 2.58 -3.28 11.40
N ASP A 54 3.41 -3.52 10.37
CA ASP A 54 4.64 -2.79 10.11
C ASP A 54 4.54 -1.99 8.79
N TRP A 55 5.61 -1.27 8.45
CA TRP A 55 5.68 -0.49 7.22
C TRP A 55 5.62 -1.33 5.95
N SER A 56 6.14 -2.57 5.97
CA SER A 56 6.08 -3.45 4.80
C SER A 56 4.65 -3.88 4.52
N ARG A 57 3.94 -4.32 5.55
CA ARG A 57 2.53 -4.71 5.47
C ARG A 57 1.63 -3.54 5.08
N ALA A 58 1.91 -2.33 5.57
CA ALA A 58 1.19 -1.14 5.16
C ALA A 58 1.38 -0.85 3.66
N VAL A 59 2.61 -0.95 3.16
CA VAL A 59 2.91 -0.78 1.73
C VAL A 59 2.17 -1.80 0.87
N ASP A 60 2.23 -3.08 1.24
CA ASP A 60 1.57 -4.15 0.47
C ASP A 60 0.06 -3.99 0.47
N SER A 61 -0.54 -3.62 1.60
CA SER A 61 -1.99 -3.39 1.73
C SER A 61 -2.46 -2.21 0.87
N ILE A 62 -1.72 -1.10 0.88
CA ILE A 62 -2.02 0.07 0.04
C ILE A 62 -1.82 -0.28 -1.44
N ALA A 63 -0.75 -0.99 -1.79
CA ALA A 63 -0.51 -1.40 -3.17
C ALA A 63 -1.62 -2.33 -3.69
N GLN A 64 -2.11 -3.24 -2.84
CA GLN A 64 -3.24 -4.10 -3.16
C GLN A 64 -4.52 -3.30 -3.36
N ASP A 65 -4.83 -2.35 -2.49
CA ASP A 65 -6.00 -1.47 -2.63
C ASP A 65 -5.96 -0.66 -3.93
N LEU A 66 -4.81 -0.03 -4.24
CA LEU A 66 -4.58 0.70 -5.49
C LEU A 66 -4.76 -0.18 -6.74
N CYS A 67 -4.47 -1.47 -6.63
CA CYS A 67 -4.68 -2.42 -7.73
C CYS A 67 -6.11 -2.94 -7.81
N SER A 68 -6.82 -2.98 -6.69
CA SER A 68 -8.20 -3.47 -6.56
C SER A 68 -9.23 -2.39 -6.91
N ALA A 69 -8.87 -1.11 -6.72
CA ALA A 69 -9.67 0.00 -7.18
C ALA A 69 -9.65 0.06 -8.72
N PRO A 70 -10.80 -0.03 -9.42
CA PRO A 70 -10.84 0.35 -10.82
C PRO A 70 -10.37 1.80 -10.88
N LEU A 71 -9.28 2.08 -11.63
CA LEU A 71 -8.68 3.41 -11.75
C LEU A 71 -9.80 4.44 -11.74
N ARG A 72 -9.97 5.13 -10.60
CA ARG A 72 -10.96 6.17 -10.46
C ARG A 72 -10.44 7.26 -11.38
N ARG A 73 -10.88 7.26 -12.63
CA ARG A 73 -10.54 8.27 -13.63
C ARG A 73 -10.85 9.60 -12.94
N ALA A 74 -9.82 10.36 -12.64
CA ALA A 74 -9.99 11.77 -12.36
C ALA A 74 -10.68 12.34 -13.60
N ALA A 75 -11.92 12.78 -13.42
CA ALA A 75 -12.74 13.41 -14.44
C ALA A 75 -12.23 14.82 -14.75
#